data_AF-A0A5C3MV64-F1
#
_entry.id   AF-A0A5C3MV64-F1
#
_cell.length_a   1.000
_cell.length_b   1.000
_cell.length_c   1.000
_cell.angle_alpha   90.00
_cell.angle_beta   90.00
_cell.angle_gamma   90.00
#
_symmetry.space_group_name_H-M   'P 1'
#
loop_
_entity.id
_entity.type
_entity.pdbx_description
1 polymer ?
#
loop_
_entity_poly.entity_id
_entity_poly.type
_entity_poly.pdbx_seq_one_letter_code
_entity_poly.pdbx_strand_id
1 'polypeptide(L)'
;MERIPVETWHIIFAYACIDGGFTARALSRTCRYFREASKLVRYQSLKLEGLHQLHAFYAIAANEACLGIRSLFISDVTPASSGDSEDAGQQPAALRGRWPREQVQERDALIKTILAIAVQTLEILFLDLRHGRNYLFAPADLPVLRELTVYGTYDSSTDSITAALQPFAQLRRLHFNGSYDILSQGSNLVAALAEVNRLAPSLTHLGCTDGNIIQLHQIASALGIVSNSRPIRDSIPRTVTHIYFNDQRLVHLMYSQGARSLRSLVVREASRKTTSNEEVLKCWSAATQGQEWFWASAVNIALWNRNFPRLDRLHLMI
;
A
#
# COMPACT_ATOMS: atom_id res chain seq x y z
N MET A 1 11.59 -37.43 0.89
CA MET A 1 11.86 -36.04 0.47
C MET A 1 13.20 -35.87 -0.24
N GLU A 2 14.13 -36.82 -0.14
CA GLU A 2 15.50 -36.74 -0.70
C GLU A 2 15.60 -36.95 -2.23
N ARG A 3 14.50 -37.28 -2.90
CA ARG A 3 14.49 -37.51 -4.36
C ARG A 3 14.33 -36.24 -5.18
N ILE A 4 13.96 -35.12 -4.56
CA ILE A 4 13.73 -33.85 -5.23
C ILE A 4 14.98 -32.97 -5.04
N PRO A 5 15.61 -32.47 -6.11
CA PRO A 5 16.75 -31.56 -6.03
C PRO A 5 16.45 -30.29 -5.24
N VAL A 6 17.47 -29.73 -4.58
CA VAL A 6 17.30 -28.55 -3.71
C VAL A 6 16.80 -27.32 -4.47
N GLU A 7 17.14 -27.20 -5.74
CA GLU A 7 16.70 -26.14 -6.65
C GLU A 7 15.19 -26.18 -6.86
N THR A 8 14.60 -27.38 -6.94
CA THR A 8 13.15 -27.53 -7.05
C THR A 8 12.47 -27.10 -5.74
N TRP A 9 13.05 -27.43 -4.60
CA TRP A 9 12.56 -26.94 -3.31
C TRP A 9 12.68 -25.42 -3.18
N HIS A 10 13.76 -24.80 -3.68
CA HIS A 10 13.88 -23.34 -3.70
C HIS A 10 12.74 -22.68 -4.47
N ILE A 11 12.37 -23.22 -5.63
CA ILE A 11 11.23 -22.71 -6.42
C ILE A 11 9.93 -22.88 -5.65
N ILE A 12 9.66 -24.08 -5.11
CA ILE A 12 8.44 -24.35 -4.33
C ILE A 12 8.35 -23.40 -3.14
N PHE A 13 9.44 -23.23 -2.38
CA PHE A 13 9.47 -22.34 -1.23
C PHE A 13 9.37 -20.87 -1.63
N ALA A 14 9.93 -20.46 -2.77
CA ALA A 14 9.76 -19.11 -3.29
C ALA A 14 8.29 -18.79 -3.60
N TYR A 15 7.50 -19.77 -4.06
CA TYR A 15 6.05 -19.59 -4.25
C TYR A 15 5.26 -19.70 -2.94
N ALA A 16 5.68 -20.55 -2.01
CA ALA A 16 4.93 -20.80 -0.78
C ALA A 16 5.16 -19.71 0.29
N CYS A 17 6.38 -19.15 0.38
CA CYS A 17 6.78 -18.21 1.44
C CYS A 17 6.38 -16.75 1.16
N ILE A 18 5.16 -16.51 0.71
CA ILE A 18 4.63 -15.17 0.36
C ILE A 18 3.64 -14.63 1.41
N ASP A 19 3.58 -15.30 2.56
CA ASP A 19 2.60 -15.12 3.63
C ASP A 19 3.15 -14.36 4.84
N GLY A 20 4.26 -13.63 4.73
CA GLY A 20 4.86 -12.89 5.86
C GLY A 20 5.82 -13.69 6.70
N GLY A 21 6.31 -14.79 6.13
CA GLY A 21 7.30 -15.65 6.74
C GLY A 21 6.72 -16.71 7.65
N PHE A 22 5.39 -16.86 7.74
CA PHE A 22 4.77 -17.97 8.47
C PHE A 22 5.15 -19.32 7.86
N THR A 23 5.00 -19.46 6.54
CA THR A 23 5.38 -20.68 5.83
C THR A 23 6.89 -20.94 5.91
N ALA A 24 7.73 -19.92 5.71
CA ALA A 24 9.19 -20.04 5.84
C ALA A 24 9.62 -20.52 7.24
N ARG A 25 8.99 -19.97 8.29
CA ARG A 25 9.23 -20.37 9.68
C ARG A 25 8.77 -21.80 9.94
N ALA A 26 7.60 -22.20 9.43
CA ALA A 26 7.11 -23.56 9.54
C ALA A 26 8.08 -24.55 8.87
N LEU A 27 8.49 -24.28 7.63
CA LEU A 27 9.48 -25.08 6.89
C LEU A 27 10.79 -25.23 7.66
N SER A 28 11.33 -24.14 8.21
CA SER A 28 12.57 -24.16 9.01
C SER A 28 12.47 -24.97 10.32
N ARG A 29 11.25 -25.26 10.79
CA ARG A 29 10.98 -26.09 11.97
C ARG A 29 10.74 -27.56 11.64
N THR A 30 10.37 -27.89 10.41
CA THR A 30 10.03 -29.28 10.03
C THR A 30 11.23 -30.22 10.07
N CYS A 31 12.36 -29.86 9.42
CA CYS A 31 13.58 -30.66 9.40
C CYS A 31 14.82 -29.80 9.08
N ARG A 32 16.03 -30.36 9.32
CA ARG A 32 17.30 -29.67 9.03
C ARG A 32 17.46 -29.36 7.54
N TYR A 33 17.06 -30.29 6.67
CA TYR A 33 17.15 -30.11 5.21
C TYR A 33 16.30 -28.91 4.74
N PHE A 34 15.05 -28.80 5.17
CA PHE A 34 14.18 -27.66 4.82
C PHE A 34 14.61 -26.36 5.46
N ARG A 35 15.24 -26.39 6.63
CA ARG A 35 15.84 -25.19 7.24
C ARG A 35 16.94 -24.58 6.36
N GLU A 36 17.80 -25.42 5.81
CA GLU A 36 18.86 -24.99 4.89
C GLU A 36 18.30 -24.61 3.51
N ALA A 37 17.44 -25.46 2.93
CA ALA A 37 16.84 -25.18 1.63
C ALA A 37 15.95 -23.91 1.66
N SER A 38 15.26 -23.61 2.77
CA SER A 38 14.48 -22.37 2.86
C SER A 38 15.30 -21.12 3.17
N LYS A 39 16.61 -21.23 3.44
CA LYS A 39 17.45 -20.11 3.90
C LYS A 39 17.37 -18.89 2.98
N LEU A 40 17.43 -19.11 1.66
CA LEU A 40 17.41 -18.04 0.66
C LEU A 40 16.07 -17.31 0.53
N VAL A 41 14.97 -17.97 0.89
CA VAL A 41 13.60 -17.43 0.76
C VAL A 41 12.97 -17.15 2.11
N ARG A 42 13.71 -17.37 3.21
CA ARG A 42 13.19 -17.27 4.58
C ARG A 42 12.63 -15.88 4.88
N TYR A 43 13.25 -14.86 4.32
CA TYR A 43 12.96 -13.45 4.55
C TYR A 43 12.36 -12.76 3.32
N GLN A 44 11.92 -13.51 2.30
CA GLN A 44 11.44 -12.90 1.05
C GLN A 44 10.15 -12.09 1.24
N SER A 45 9.30 -12.51 2.17
CA SER A 45 8.08 -11.83 2.57
C SER A 45 8.12 -11.68 4.07
N LEU A 46 8.17 -10.45 4.55
CA LEU A 46 8.30 -10.12 5.96
C LEU A 46 7.16 -9.23 6.40
N LYS A 47 6.67 -9.53 7.60
CA LYS A 47 5.68 -8.75 8.30
C LYS A 47 6.24 -8.36 9.66
N LEU A 48 6.36 -7.05 9.89
CA LEU A 48 6.88 -6.45 11.12
C LEU A 48 5.79 -5.58 11.76
N GLU A 49 5.39 -5.92 12.97
CA GLU A 49 4.35 -5.21 13.73
C GLU A 49 4.91 -4.65 15.05
N GLY A 50 4.79 -3.34 15.21
CA GLY A 50 5.25 -2.60 16.36
C GLY A 50 6.77 -2.47 16.45
N LEU A 51 7.21 -1.67 17.41
CA LEU A 51 8.61 -1.32 17.61
C LEU A 51 9.47 -2.52 18.03
N HIS A 52 8.90 -3.44 18.81
CA HIS A 52 9.61 -4.64 19.28
C HIS A 52 10.05 -5.55 18.12
N GLN A 53 9.18 -5.78 17.13
CA GLN A 53 9.52 -6.62 15.97
C GLN A 53 10.53 -5.92 15.06
N LEU A 54 10.44 -4.60 14.90
CA LEU A 54 11.43 -3.81 14.17
C LEU A 54 12.84 -3.97 14.78
N HIS A 55 12.96 -3.83 16.09
CA HIS A 55 14.23 -4.05 16.82
C HIS A 55 14.74 -5.48 16.70
N ALA A 56 13.88 -6.47 16.93
CA ALA A 56 14.25 -7.87 16.83
C ALA A 56 14.75 -8.22 15.42
N PHE A 57 14.06 -7.71 14.40
CA PHE A 57 14.46 -7.91 13.01
C PHE A 57 15.76 -7.17 12.68
N TYR A 58 15.95 -5.95 13.16
CA TYR A 58 17.20 -5.21 13.00
C TYR A 58 18.41 -5.98 13.55
N ALA A 59 18.27 -6.56 14.76
CA ALA A 59 19.32 -7.40 15.35
C ALA A 59 19.62 -8.66 14.52
N ILE A 60 18.60 -9.28 13.92
CA ILE A 60 18.80 -10.42 13.00
C ILE A 60 19.50 -9.96 11.73
N ALA A 61 19.05 -8.86 11.14
CA ALA A 61 19.57 -8.34 9.89
C ALA A 61 21.05 -7.90 9.98
N ALA A 62 21.48 -7.44 11.14
CA ALA A 62 22.89 -7.13 11.40
C ALA A 62 23.81 -8.35 11.30
N ASN A 63 23.28 -9.57 11.48
CA ASN A 63 24.06 -10.81 11.51
C ASN A 63 23.91 -11.66 10.22
N GLU A 64 23.00 -11.29 9.32
CA GLU A 64 22.72 -12.06 8.10
C GLU A 64 23.30 -11.34 6.87
N ALA A 65 24.23 -11.99 6.18
CA ALA A 65 24.96 -11.39 5.06
C ALA A 65 24.10 -11.16 3.80
N CYS A 66 22.95 -11.84 3.67
CA CYS A 66 22.10 -11.74 2.49
C CYS A 66 20.62 -11.93 2.87
N LEU A 67 19.90 -10.81 2.95
CA LEU A 67 18.45 -10.80 3.17
C LEU A 67 17.75 -10.44 1.86
N GLY A 68 17.29 -11.46 1.14
CA GLY A 68 16.54 -11.28 -0.11
C GLY A 68 15.09 -10.87 0.13
N ILE A 69 14.84 -9.68 0.68
CA ILE A 69 13.50 -9.19 1.03
C ILE A 69 12.81 -8.61 -0.20
N ARG A 70 11.75 -9.28 -0.68
CA ARG A 70 10.97 -8.85 -1.87
C ARG A 70 9.68 -8.14 -1.50
N SER A 71 9.05 -8.55 -0.41
CA SER A 71 7.86 -7.92 0.15
C SER A 71 8.05 -7.62 1.62
N LEU A 72 7.76 -6.38 2.00
CA LEU A 72 7.86 -5.92 3.38
C LEU A 72 6.58 -5.21 3.80
N PHE A 73 6.00 -5.69 4.89
CA PHE A 73 4.93 -5.02 5.62
C PHE A 73 5.47 -4.52 6.95
N ILE A 74 5.28 -3.23 7.21
CA ILE A 74 5.61 -2.61 8.50
C ILE A 74 4.34 -1.97 9.03
N SER A 75 3.94 -2.31 10.24
CA SER A 75 2.90 -1.61 10.98
C SER A 75 3.44 -1.10 12.31
N ASP A 76 3.03 0.09 12.71
CA ASP A 76 3.30 0.61 14.06
C ASP A 76 2.19 0.29 15.07
N VAL A 77 1.17 -0.46 14.64
CA VAL A 77 0.13 -0.98 15.51
C VAL A 77 0.70 -2.15 16.30
N THR A 78 0.76 -2.02 17.62
CA THR A 78 1.02 -3.16 18.50
C THR A 78 -0.18 -4.11 18.42
N PRO A 79 0.03 -5.42 18.16
CA PRO A 79 -1.06 -6.39 18.21
C PRO A 79 -1.67 -6.32 19.61
N ALA A 80 -3.00 -6.18 19.69
CA ALA A 80 -3.69 -6.18 20.97
C ALA A 80 -3.28 -7.45 21.72
N SER A 81 -2.69 -7.28 22.90
CA SER A 81 -2.44 -8.37 23.83
C SER A 81 -3.75 -9.12 23.96
N SER A 82 -3.79 -10.36 23.50
CA SER A 82 -5.01 -11.18 23.38
C SER A 82 -5.63 -11.57 24.75
N GLY A 83 -5.31 -10.84 25.81
CA GLY A 83 -5.78 -11.04 27.18
C GLY A 83 -6.26 -9.77 27.88
N ASP A 84 -6.27 -8.60 27.23
CA ASP A 84 -6.82 -7.39 27.84
C ASP A 84 -8.34 -7.35 27.67
N SER A 85 -9.00 -7.95 28.67
CA SER A 85 -10.42 -8.03 28.95
C SER A 85 -11.26 -6.87 28.39
N GLU A 86 -12.38 -7.22 27.73
CA GLU A 86 -13.39 -6.31 27.14
C GLU A 86 -14.02 -5.30 28.12
N ASP A 87 -13.72 -5.39 29.42
CA ASP A 87 -14.34 -4.59 30.48
C ASP A 87 -13.67 -3.23 30.75
N ALA A 88 -12.57 -2.88 30.07
CA ALA A 88 -11.93 -1.58 30.24
C ALA A 88 -12.66 -0.47 29.44
N GLY A 89 -13.80 -0.06 29.98
CA GLY A 89 -14.80 0.87 29.44
C GLY A 89 -14.32 2.00 28.53
N GLN A 90 -15.12 2.21 27.46
CA GLN A 90 -15.55 3.44 26.76
C GLN A 90 -14.66 4.70 26.78
N GLN A 91 -13.34 4.61 26.98
CA GLN A 91 -12.49 5.73 26.62
C GLN A 91 -12.50 5.89 25.10
N PRO A 92 -12.74 7.10 24.57
CA PRO A 92 -12.75 7.32 23.14
C PRO A 92 -11.41 6.90 22.55
N ALA A 93 -11.45 5.96 21.60
CA ALA A 93 -10.31 5.38 20.89
C ALA A 93 -9.34 6.42 20.30
N ALA A 94 -9.77 7.68 20.17
CA ALA A 94 -8.98 8.80 19.64
C ALA A 94 -7.83 9.27 20.55
N LEU A 95 -7.79 8.91 21.85
CA LEU A 95 -6.75 9.36 22.78
C LEU A 95 -5.83 8.24 23.31
N ARG A 96 -6.18 6.97 23.10
CA ARG A 96 -5.29 5.85 23.45
C ARG A 96 -4.25 5.69 22.35
N GLY A 97 -3.03 6.15 22.59
CA GLY A 97 -1.85 5.61 21.91
C GLY A 97 -1.07 6.55 21.00
N ARG A 98 -1.15 7.88 21.11
CA ARG A 98 -0.18 8.73 20.38
C ARG A 98 1.22 8.42 20.89
N TRP A 99 2.08 7.90 20.02
CA TRP A 99 3.47 7.66 20.38
C TRP A 99 4.17 8.98 20.75
N PRO A 100 5.01 9.00 21.80
CA PRO A 100 5.94 10.08 22.04
C PRO A 100 6.79 10.34 20.78
N ARG A 101 7.20 11.60 20.57
CA ARG A 101 8.00 11.98 19.40
C ARG A 101 9.28 11.14 19.27
N GLU A 102 9.89 10.81 20.40
CA GLU A 102 11.09 9.97 20.47
C GLU A 102 10.86 8.57 19.88
N GLN A 103 9.72 7.93 20.19
CA GLN A 103 9.38 6.62 19.63
C GLN A 103 9.09 6.67 18.13
N VAL A 104 8.45 7.76 17.65
CA VAL A 104 8.23 7.96 16.20
C VAL A 104 9.56 8.12 15.48
N GLN A 105 10.49 8.90 16.03
CA GLN A 105 11.83 9.08 15.46
C GLN A 105 12.64 7.77 15.46
N GLU A 106 12.60 7.02 16.56
CA GLU A 106 13.24 5.71 16.68
C GLU A 106 12.69 4.73 15.64
N ARG A 107 11.36 4.66 15.50
CA ARG A 107 10.68 3.85 14.48
C ARG A 107 11.16 4.21 13.08
N ASP A 108 11.18 5.49 12.74
CA ASP A 108 11.56 5.94 11.40
C ASP A 108 13.04 5.68 11.10
N ALA A 109 13.90 5.79 12.11
CA ALA A 109 15.31 5.40 12.00
C ALA A 109 15.48 3.90 11.72
N LEU A 110 14.71 3.05 12.42
CA LEU A 110 14.70 1.60 12.18
C LEU A 110 14.16 1.25 10.80
N ILE A 111 13.03 1.84 10.40
CA ILE A 111 12.44 1.65 9.06
C ILE A 111 13.46 2.02 8.00
N LYS A 112 14.09 3.19 8.10
CA LYS A 112 15.12 3.63 7.15
C LYS A 112 16.28 2.63 7.04
N THR A 113 16.74 2.10 8.17
CA THR A 113 17.84 1.14 8.21
C THR A 113 17.45 -0.20 7.60
N ILE A 114 16.25 -0.70 7.90
CA ILE A 114 15.69 -1.93 7.32
C ILE A 114 15.51 -1.79 5.81
N LEU A 115 15.02 -0.65 5.33
CA LEU A 115 14.87 -0.38 3.91
C LEU A 115 16.23 -0.29 3.19
N ALA A 116 17.25 0.24 3.84
CA ALA A 116 18.62 0.24 3.30
C ALA A 116 19.18 -1.18 3.11
N ILE A 117 18.83 -2.11 4.00
CA ILE A 117 19.17 -3.54 3.84
C ILE A 117 18.42 -4.16 2.67
N ALA A 118 17.16 -3.80 2.48
CA ALA A 118 16.28 -4.35 1.43
C ALA A 118 16.42 -3.66 0.06
N VAL A 119 17.36 -2.72 -0.07
CA VAL A 119 17.37 -1.72 -1.15
C VAL A 119 17.35 -2.30 -2.56
N GLN A 120 18.09 -3.40 -2.79
CA GLN A 120 18.23 -4.02 -4.12
C GLN A 120 17.16 -5.06 -4.42
N THR A 121 16.34 -5.45 -3.44
CA THR A 121 15.44 -6.61 -3.57
C THR A 121 13.98 -6.26 -3.35
N LEU A 122 13.68 -5.13 -2.70
CA LEU A 122 12.33 -4.79 -2.25
C LEU A 122 11.44 -4.33 -3.42
N GLU A 123 10.52 -5.20 -3.83
CA GLU A 123 9.56 -4.95 -4.90
C GLU A 123 8.23 -4.40 -4.39
N ILE A 124 7.80 -4.82 -3.19
CA ILE A 124 6.50 -4.47 -2.61
C ILE A 124 6.72 -3.95 -1.19
N LEU A 125 6.29 -2.72 -0.93
CA LEU A 125 6.35 -2.10 0.40
C LEU A 125 4.96 -1.68 0.87
N PHE A 126 4.60 -2.12 2.07
CA PHE A 126 3.41 -1.70 2.77
C PHE A 126 3.78 -1.07 4.11
N LEU A 127 3.35 0.17 4.33
CA LEU A 127 3.60 0.94 5.55
C LEU A 127 2.27 1.27 6.22
N ASP A 128 1.95 0.70 7.38
CA ASP A 128 0.81 1.06 8.24
C ASP A 128 1.29 1.88 9.44
N LEU A 129 1.39 3.20 9.26
CA LEU A 129 2.04 4.13 10.19
C LEU A 129 1.02 5.11 10.79
N ARG A 130 0.22 4.63 11.75
CA ARG A 130 -0.91 5.37 12.33
C ARG A 130 -0.48 6.50 13.26
N HIS A 131 0.73 6.43 13.81
CA HIS A 131 1.27 7.44 14.71
C HIS A 131 1.94 8.62 13.98
N GLY A 132 1.78 8.68 12.66
CA GLY A 132 2.24 9.76 11.80
C GLY A 132 3.66 9.57 11.28
N ARG A 133 3.99 10.25 10.18
CA ARG A 133 5.28 10.19 9.46
C ARG A 133 5.62 11.53 8.80
N ASN A 134 6.89 11.74 8.54
CA ASN A 134 7.46 12.93 7.90
C ASN A 134 8.05 12.65 6.50
N TYR A 135 7.51 11.66 5.79
CA TYR A 135 7.88 11.34 4.41
C TYR A 135 6.65 10.89 3.63
N LEU A 136 6.63 11.23 2.35
CA LEU A 136 5.50 10.93 1.47
C LEU A 136 5.45 9.43 1.10
N PHE A 137 6.59 8.88 0.67
CA PHE A 137 6.70 7.54 0.11
C PHE A 137 7.44 6.58 1.06
N ALA A 138 8.77 6.61 1.03
CA ALA A 138 9.65 5.79 1.84
C ALA A 138 10.94 6.56 2.15
N PRO A 139 11.55 6.40 3.33
CA PRO A 139 12.75 7.14 3.73
C PRO A 139 14.06 6.58 3.13
N ALA A 140 14.00 5.93 1.96
CA ALA A 140 15.13 5.31 1.27
C ALA A 140 14.91 5.24 -0.24
N ASP A 141 16.00 5.21 -1.02
CA ASP A 141 15.96 5.02 -2.47
C ASP A 141 15.74 3.54 -2.79
N LEU A 142 14.58 3.18 -3.35
CA LEU A 142 14.23 1.77 -3.62
C LEU A 142 14.10 1.53 -5.13
N PRO A 143 15.21 1.26 -5.85
CA PRO A 143 15.25 1.28 -7.32
C PRO A 143 14.38 0.21 -7.98
N VAL A 144 14.13 -0.92 -7.29
CA VAL A 144 13.32 -2.03 -7.80
C VAL A 144 11.89 -2.03 -7.27
N LEU A 145 11.49 -1.01 -6.49
CA LEU A 145 10.16 -0.91 -5.91
C LEU A 145 9.11 -0.75 -7.01
N ARG A 146 8.12 -1.64 -7.03
CA ARG A 146 7.03 -1.68 -8.01
C ARG A 146 5.70 -1.29 -7.40
N GLU A 147 5.49 -1.63 -6.15
CA GLU A 147 4.24 -1.37 -5.43
C GLU A 147 4.52 -0.74 -4.07
N LEU A 148 3.87 0.38 -3.81
CA LEU A 148 3.93 1.09 -2.54
C LEU A 148 2.53 1.35 -2.03
N THR A 149 2.24 0.87 -0.82
CA THR A 149 1.05 1.27 -0.09
C THR A 149 1.44 1.93 1.22
N VAL A 150 0.89 3.12 1.45
CA VAL A 150 1.18 3.90 2.64
C VAL A 150 -0.12 4.24 3.35
N TYR A 151 -0.24 3.75 4.58
CA TYR A 151 -1.33 4.01 5.50
C TYR A 151 -0.88 4.92 6.63
N GLY A 152 -1.72 5.90 7.00
CA GLY A 152 -1.55 6.74 8.18
C GLY A 152 -1.27 8.21 7.86
N THR A 153 -0.95 9.00 8.89
CA THR A 153 -0.93 10.47 8.79
C THR A 153 0.39 11.00 8.26
N TYR A 154 0.34 11.91 7.30
CA TYR A 154 1.51 12.56 6.71
C TYR A 154 1.50 14.06 7.05
N ASP A 155 2.62 14.56 7.57
CA ASP A 155 2.81 15.98 7.87
C ASP A 155 3.84 16.61 6.95
N SER A 156 3.36 17.28 5.88
CA SER A 156 4.21 17.96 4.91
C SER A 156 5.04 19.09 5.52
N SER A 157 4.63 19.67 6.66
CA SER A 157 5.40 20.74 7.30
C SER A 157 6.73 20.25 7.88
N THR A 158 6.82 18.94 8.13
CA THR A 158 8.01 18.29 8.70
C THR A 158 8.77 17.44 7.67
N ASP A 159 8.32 17.44 6.42
CA ASP A 159 8.90 16.61 5.38
C ASP A 159 10.22 17.19 4.87
N SER A 160 11.31 16.67 5.40
CA SER A 160 12.67 16.98 4.97
C SER A 160 13.27 15.93 4.04
N ILE A 161 12.57 14.81 3.82
CA ILE A 161 13.13 13.63 3.16
C ILE A 161 12.73 13.61 1.68
N THR A 162 11.46 13.89 1.38
CA THR A 162 10.89 13.71 0.04
C THR A 162 11.65 14.49 -1.03
N ALA A 163 12.11 15.70 -0.73
CA ALA A 163 12.87 16.54 -1.67
C ALA A 163 14.22 15.94 -2.08
N ALA A 164 14.85 15.13 -1.22
CA ALA A 164 16.16 14.53 -1.48
C ALA A 164 16.08 13.16 -2.18
N LEU A 165 14.89 12.55 -2.25
CA LEU A 165 14.71 11.21 -2.82
C LEU A 165 14.89 11.20 -4.33
N GLN A 166 15.53 10.14 -4.82
CA GLN A 166 15.60 9.84 -6.24
C GLN A 166 14.25 9.29 -6.75
N PRO A 167 13.95 9.45 -8.05
CA PRO A 167 12.75 8.86 -8.62
C PRO A 167 12.72 7.33 -8.48
N PHE A 168 11.60 6.80 -8.01
CA PHE A 168 11.24 5.38 -8.01
C PHE A 168 10.83 4.97 -9.43
N ALA A 169 11.82 4.83 -10.31
CA ALA A 169 11.62 4.62 -11.74
C ALA A 169 10.82 3.35 -12.09
N GLN A 170 10.76 2.36 -11.19
CA GLN A 170 10.00 1.12 -11.37
C GLN A 170 8.63 1.13 -10.67
N LEU A 171 8.28 2.19 -9.93
CA LEU A 171 7.04 2.24 -9.17
C LEU A 171 5.86 2.35 -10.13
N ARG A 172 5.01 1.32 -10.12
CA ARG A 172 3.84 1.19 -10.99
C ARG A 172 2.54 1.37 -10.24
N ARG A 173 2.49 0.95 -8.96
CA ARG A 173 1.31 1.06 -8.11
C ARG A 173 1.62 1.86 -6.86
N LEU A 174 0.83 2.89 -6.63
CA LEU A 174 0.90 3.74 -5.43
C LEU A 174 -0.48 3.84 -4.83
N HIS A 175 -0.55 3.57 -3.53
CA HIS A 175 -1.80 3.61 -2.80
C HIS A 175 -1.63 4.33 -1.49
N PHE A 176 -2.52 5.28 -1.26
CA PHE A 176 -2.62 5.99 -0.01
C PHE A 176 -3.87 5.56 0.74
N ASN A 177 -3.74 5.39 2.05
CA ASN A 177 -4.87 5.04 2.90
C ASN A 177 -4.82 5.83 4.21
N GLY A 178 -5.93 6.45 4.59
CA GLY A 178 -6.12 6.98 5.95
C GLY A 178 -6.61 8.42 6.03
N SER A 179 -7.08 8.77 7.23
CA SER A 179 -7.92 9.96 7.49
C SER A 179 -7.21 11.32 7.34
N TYR A 180 -5.88 11.35 7.27
CA TYR A 180 -5.09 12.58 7.15
C TYR A 180 -4.08 12.48 6.01
N ASP A 181 -4.57 11.91 4.92
CA ASP A 181 -3.81 11.76 3.69
C ASP A 181 -3.34 13.11 3.17
N ILE A 182 -2.41 13.08 2.22
CA ILE A 182 -1.96 14.21 1.37
C ILE A 182 -3.08 15.22 1.01
N LEU A 183 -4.29 14.69 0.91
CA LEU A 183 -5.51 15.33 0.47
C LEU A 183 -6.31 16.04 1.59
N SER A 184 -6.08 15.77 2.87
CA SER A 184 -6.83 16.40 3.98
C SER A 184 -6.36 17.83 4.26
N GLN A 185 -5.11 18.14 3.92
CA GLN A 185 -4.58 19.50 4.01
C GLN A 185 -4.90 20.25 2.71
N GLY A 186 -6.19 20.52 2.45
CA GLY A 186 -6.77 20.93 1.17
C GLY A 186 -6.10 22.06 0.35
N SER A 187 -5.05 22.73 0.86
CA SER A 187 -4.19 23.65 0.11
C SER A 187 -2.99 22.99 -0.59
N ASN A 188 -2.54 21.79 -0.19
CA ASN A 188 -1.26 21.24 -0.64
C ASN A 188 -1.34 19.99 -1.54
N LEU A 189 -2.55 19.57 -1.94
CA LEU A 189 -2.71 18.40 -2.82
C LEU A 189 -1.93 18.55 -4.14
N VAL A 190 -1.96 19.74 -4.74
CA VAL A 190 -1.31 19.99 -6.02
C VAL A 190 0.20 19.78 -5.92
N ALA A 191 0.82 20.26 -4.84
CA ALA A 191 2.24 20.07 -4.62
C ALA A 191 2.57 18.59 -4.38
N ALA A 192 1.75 17.89 -3.60
CA ALA A 192 1.98 16.48 -3.35
C ALA A 192 1.76 15.60 -4.60
N LEU A 193 0.80 15.92 -5.46
CA LEU A 193 0.67 15.27 -6.78
C LEU A 193 1.86 15.60 -7.68
N ALA A 194 2.37 16.84 -7.65
CA ALA A 194 3.58 17.20 -8.36
C ALA A 194 4.80 16.39 -7.86
N GLU A 195 4.91 16.17 -6.55
CA GLU A 195 5.92 15.27 -5.97
C GLU A 195 5.70 13.82 -6.38
N VAL A 196 4.46 13.34 -6.43
CA VAL A 196 4.15 11.99 -6.97
C VAL A 196 4.61 11.88 -8.42
N ASN A 197 4.34 12.89 -9.25
CA ASN A 197 4.78 12.91 -10.65
C ASN A 197 6.31 12.92 -10.78
N ARG A 198 6.99 13.69 -9.93
CA ARG A 198 8.46 13.75 -9.89
C ARG A 198 9.08 12.42 -9.44
N LEU A 199 8.53 11.81 -8.39
CA LEU A 199 9.08 10.62 -7.75
C LEU A 199 8.65 9.32 -8.39
N ALA A 200 7.50 9.25 -9.05
CA ALA A 200 6.97 8.03 -9.65
C ALA A 200 6.61 8.25 -11.13
N PRO A 201 7.60 8.51 -12.01
CA PRO A 201 7.34 8.79 -13.42
C PRO A 201 6.67 7.61 -14.17
N SER A 202 6.87 6.38 -13.70
CA SER A 202 6.31 5.16 -14.29
C SER A 202 4.98 4.73 -13.65
N LEU A 203 4.37 5.59 -12.84
CA LEU A 203 3.16 5.25 -12.11
C LEU A 203 1.99 4.98 -13.07
N THR A 204 1.39 3.80 -12.96
CA THR A 204 0.24 3.39 -13.81
C THR A 204 -1.05 3.30 -13.01
N HIS A 205 -0.94 3.05 -11.71
CA HIS A 205 -2.05 2.81 -10.80
C HIS A 205 -1.91 3.73 -9.59
N LEU A 206 -2.88 4.62 -9.39
CA LEU A 206 -2.97 5.47 -8.22
C LEU A 206 -4.24 5.12 -7.46
N GLY A 207 -4.16 4.82 -6.17
CA GLY A 207 -5.37 4.59 -5.39
C GLY A 207 -5.39 5.34 -4.08
N CYS A 208 -6.60 5.63 -3.62
CA CYS A 208 -6.85 6.24 -2.32
C CYS A 208 -8.06 5.56 -1.67
N THR A 209 -7.84 4.98 -0.50
CA THR A 209 -8.90 4.43 0.36
C THR A 209 -9.11 5.37 1.56
N ASP A 210 -10.36 5.54 1.97
CA ASP A 210 -10.78 6.36 3.12
C ASP A 210 -10.59 7.89 2.98
N GLY A 211 -10.43 8.37 1.74
CA GLY A 211 -10.41 9.81 1.49
C GLY A 211 -11.77 10.49 1.70
N ASN A 212 -11.78 11.68 2.31
CA ASN A 212 -13.01 12.48 2.45
C ASN A 212 -13.52 12.89 1.04
N ILE A 213 -14.84 13.02 0.85
CA ILE A 213 -15.50 13.41 -0.41
C ILE A 213 -14.81 14.62 -1.09
N ILE A 214 -14.36 15.58 -0.28
CA ILE A 214 -13.65 16.79 -0.74
C ILE A 214 -12.37 16.42 -1.52
N GLN A 215 -11.64 15.42 -1.03
CA GLN A 215 -10.40 14.92 -1.62
C GLN A 215 -10.64 14.29 -2.99
N LEU A 216 -11.74 13.55 -3.10
CA LEU A 216 -12.16 12.90 -4.32
C LEU A 216 -12.53 13.92 -5.40
N HIS A 217 -13.24 14.98 -5.02
CA HIS A 217 -13.53 16.10 -5.91
C HIS A 217 -12.26 16.83 -6.34
N GLN A 218 -11.28 17.02 -5.44
CA GLN A 218 -10.01 17.66 -5.77
C GLN A 218 -9.15 16.81 -6.71
N ILE A 219 -9.07 15.49 -6.50
CA ILE A 219 -8.40 14.57 -7.43
C ILE A 219 -9.13 14.57 -8.78
N ALA A 220 -10.47 14.48 -8.77
CA ALA A 220 -11.27 14.51 -9.98
C ALA A 220 -11.09 15.85 -10.73
N SER A 221 -11.02 16.96 -10.02
CA SER A 221 -10.68 18.28 -10.57
C SER A 221 -9.26 18.33 -11.13
N ALA A 222 -8.26 17.80 -10.43
CA ALA A 222 -6.88 17.75 -10.90
C ALA A 222 -6.75 16.91 -12.19
N LEU A 223 -7.51 15.82 -12.29
CA LEU A 223 -7.65 14.99 -13.50
C LEU A 223 -8.46 15.65 -14.61
N GLY A 224 -9.12 16.77 -14.35
CA GLY A 224 -10.04 17.42 -15.30
C GLY A 224 -11.32 16.64 -15.57
N ILE A 225 -11.76 15.81 -14.61
CA ILE A 225 -13.02 15.06 -14.65
C ILE A 225 -14.21 15.98 -14.37
N VAL A 226 -14.05 16.92 -13.43
CA VAL A 226 -15.10 17.87 -13.04
C VAL A 226 -14.84 19.21 -13.71
N SER A 227 -15.80 19.70 -14.50
CA SER A 227 -15.65 20.79 -15.49
C SER A 227 -15.49 22.20 -14.91
N ASN A 228 -15.59 22.38 -13.60
CA ASN A 228 -15.78 23.72 -13.01
C ASN A 228 -14.47 24.43 -12.62
N SER A 229 -13.32 23.79 -12.79
CA SER A 229 -12.00 24.31 -12.42
C SER A 229 -11.03 24.11 -13.60
N ARG A 230 -10.11 25.07 -13.78
CA ARG A 230 -9.02 24.91 -14.77
C ARG A 230 -8.29 23.60 -14.44
N PRO A 231 -8.28 22.61 -15.35
CA PRO A 231 -7.75 21.30 -15.04
C PRO A 231 -6.25 21.44 -14.80
N ILE A 232 -5.77 20.93 -13.67
CA ILE A 232 -4.36 20.93 -13.30
C ILE A 232 -3.70 19.74 -14.00
N ARG A 233 -3.76 19.71 -15.33
CA ARG A 233 -3.34 18.54 -16.13
C ARG A 233 -1.86 18.20 -15.98
N ASP A 234 -1.05 19.14 -15.49
CA ASP A 234 0.39 18.96 -15.32
C ASP A 234 0.77 18.33 -13.97
N SER A 235 -0.17 18.12 -13.04
CA SER A 235 0.16 17.58 -11.71
C SER A 235 0.13 16.07 -11.62
N ILE A 236 -0.56 15.37 -12.52
CA ILE A 236 -0.68 13.90 -12.46
C ILE A 236 0.19 13.27 -13.55
N PRO A 237 0.98 12.22 -13.22
CA PRO A 237 1.77 11.54 -14.22
C PRO A 237 0.89 11.04 -15.37
N ARG A 238 1.28 11.38 -16.60
CA ARG A 238 0.55 10.99 -17.83
C ARG A 238 0.49 9.46 -18.03
N THR A 239 1.33 8.74 -17.29
CA THR A 239 1.41 7.29 -17.24
C THR A 239 0.29 6.66 -16.40
N VAL A 240 -0.38 7.43 -15.54
CA VAL A 240 -1.49 6.94 -14.71
C VAL A 240 -2.68 6.61 -15.60
N THR A 241 -3.05 5.33 -15.62
CA THR A 241 -4.13 4.78 -16.45
C THR A 241 -5.29 4.28 -15.60
N HIS A 242 -5.03 3.97 -14.33
CA HIS A 242 -5.99 3.40 -13.40
C HIS A 242 -6.01 4.22 -12.11
N ILE A 243 -7.21 4.53 -11.65
CA ILE A 243 -7.42 5.24 -10.40
C ILE A 243 -8.43 4.48 -9.55
N TYR A 244 -8.05 4.16 -8.32
CA TYR A 244 -8.86 3.38 -7.39
C TYR A 244 -9.40 4.23 -6.26
N PHE A 245 -10.69 4.08 -6.00
CA PHE A 245 -11.38 4.71 -4.89
C PHE A 245 -12.30 3.72 -4.20
N ASN A 246 -12.39 3.83 -2.88
CA ASN A 246 -13.22 2.93 -2.06
C ASN A 246 -14.50 3.59 -1.52
N ASP A 247 -14.78 4.86 -1.88
CA ASP A 247 -15.95 5.57 -1.34
C ASP A 247 -17.15 5.47 -2.29
N GLN A 248 -18.19 4.77 -1.83
CA GLN A 248 -19.51 4.70 -2.48
C GLN A 248 -20.11 6.09 -2.76
N ARG A 249 -19.74 7.11 -1.98
CA ARG A 249 -20.23 8.48 -2.18
C ARG A 249 -19.72 9.10 -3.47
N LEU A 250 -18.54 8.71 -3.94
CA LEU A 250 -17.97 9.19 -5.20
C LEU A 250 -18.81 8.71 -6.39
N VAL A 251 -19.23 7.44 -6.35
CA VAL A 251 -20.17 6.86 -7.33
C VAL A 251 -21.40 7.76 -7.44
N HIS A 252 -22.03 8.07 -6.31
CA HIS A 252 -23.21 8.93 -6.26
C HIS A 252 -22.96 10.34 -6.80
N LEU A 253 -21.80 10.93 -6.50
CA LEU A 253 -21.43 12.29 -6.93
C LEU A 253 -21.14 12.36 -8.43
N MET A 254 -20.53 11.32 -8.99
CA MET A 254 -20.32 11.21 -10.44
C MET A 254 -21.62 11.02 -11.21
N TYR A 255 -22.54 10.20 -10.69
CA TYR A 255 -23.85 10.01 -11.31
C TYR A 255 -24.67 11.30 -11.27
N SER A 256 -24.63 12.06 -10.17
CA SER A 256 -25.40 13.31 -10.06
C SER A 256 -24.83 14.45 -10.90
N GLN A 257 -23.52 14.49 -11.16
CA GLN A 257 -22.88 15.54 -11.96
C GLN A 257 -22.74 15.21 -13.45
N GLY A 258 -23.21 14.05 -13.91
CA GLY A 258 -23.25 13.72 -15.33
C GLY A 258 -21.87 13.63 -15.99
N ALA A 259 -20.90 13.01 -15.31
CA ALA A 259 -19.54 12.83 -15.83
C ALA A 259 -19.55 11.98 -17.13
N ARG A 260 -19.52 12.64 -18.29
CA ARG A 260 -19.59 12.01 -19.63
C ARG A 260 -18.24 11.57 -20.21
N SER A 261 -17.12 11.90 -19.57
CA SER A 261 -15.79 11.83 -20.19
C SER A 261 -14.76 11.15 -19.29
N LEU A 262 -14.88 9.85 -19.08
CA LEU A 262 -13.77 9.04 -18.58
C LEU A 262 -13.65 7.76 -19.42
N ARG A 263 -12.47 7.53 -19.97
CA ARG A 263 -12.17 6.32 -20.77
C ARG A 263 -11.81 5.09 -19.93
N SER A 264 -11.68 5.19 -18.60
CA SER A 264 -11.31 4.03 -17.75
C SER A 264 -11.44 4.24 -16.24
N LEU A 265 -12.43 5.02 -15.76
CA LEU A 265 -12.64 5.10 -14.30
C LEU A 265 -13.46 3.91 -13.85
N VAL A 266 -12.91 3.14 -12.92
CA VAL A 266 -13.61 2.01 -12.34
C VAL A 266 -13.83 2.26 -10.87
N VAL A 267 -15.09 2.42 -10.49
CA VAL A 267 -15.47 2.62 -9.11
C VAL A 267 -16.20 1.36 -8.65
N ARG A 268 -15.71 0.72 -7.59
CA ARG A 268 -16.35 -0.46 -7.00
C ARG A 268 -16.96 -0.11 -5.66
N GLU A 269 -18.10 -0.73 -5.41
CA GLU A 269 -18.79 -0.69 -4.13
C GLU A 269 -18.12 -1.68 -3.16
N ALA A 270 -17.33 -1.18 -2.21
CA ALA A 270 -16.99 -1.97 -1.02
C ALA A 270 -18.02 -1.67 0.07
N SER A 271 -18.50 -2.74 0.72
CA SER A 271 -19.37 -2.61 1.89
C SER A 271 -18.59 -1.94 3.02
N ARG A 272 -19.12 -0.85 3.59
CA ARG A 272 -18.56 -0.17 4.77
C ARG A 272 -18.54 -1.12 5.97
N LYS A 273 -17.49 -1.91 6.10
CA LYS A 273 -17.01 -2.32 7.42
C LYS A 273 -15.87 -1.38 7.77
N THR A 274 -15.83 -0.95 9.03
CA THR A 274 -14.66 -0.25 9.58
C THR A 274 -13.42 -1.03 9.17
N THR A 275 -12.43 -0.36 8.57
CA THR A 275 -11.16 -0.93 8.14
C THR A 275 -10.48 -1.59 9.32
N SER A 276 -10.82 -2.86 9.56
CA SER A 276 -10.25 -3.64 10.64
C SER A 276 -8.81 -3.94 10.26
N ASN A 277 -7.95 -4.19 11.26
CA ASN A 277 -6.57 -4.62 10.99
C ASN A 277 -6.55 -5.87 10.07
N GLU A 278 -7.61 -6.67 10.06
CA GLU A 278 -7.77 -7.83 9.18
C GLU A 278 -7.92 -7.44 7.70
N GLU A 279 -8.58 -6.33 7.38
CA GLU A 279 -8.71 -5.87 5.99
C GLU A 279 -7.37 -5.41 5.43
N VAL A 280 -6.60 -4.63 6.21
CA VAL A 280 -5.24 -4.21 5.83
C VAL A 280 -4.35 -5.42 5.53
N LEU A 281 -4.46 -6.48 6.35
CA LEU A 281 -3.73 -7.73 6.13
C LEU A 281 -4.21 -8.50 4.90
N LYS A 282 -5.51 -8.49 4.61
CA LYS A 282 -6.05 -9.06 3.37
C LYS A 282 -5.52 -8.32 2.15
N CYS A 283 -5.49 -6.99 2.18
CA CYS A 283 -4.92 -6.17 1.12
C CYS A 283 -3.46 -6.54 0.85
N TRP A 284 -2.66 -6.61 1.91
CA TRP A 284 -1.25 -6.95 1.79
C TRP A 284 -1.05 -8.39 1.28
N SER A 285 -1.74 -9.38 1.84
CA SER A 285 -1.67 -10.77 1.40
C SER A 285 -2.05 -10.93 -0.07
N ALA A 286 -3.08 -10.22 -0.53
CA ALA A 286 -3.47 -10.25 -1.93
C ALA A 286 -2.41 -9.61 -2.86
N ALA A 287 -1.82 -8.48 -2.44
CA ALA A 287 -0.73 -7.84 -3.17
C ALA A 287 0.49 -8.75 -3.29
N THR A 288 0.91 -9.43 -2.21
CA THR A 288 2.06 -10.35 -2.24
C THR A 288 1.82 -11.60 -3.07
N GLN A 289 0.56 -12.03 -3.19
CA GLN A 289 0.18 -13.17 -4.03
C GLN A 289 0.06 -12.81 -5.52
N GLY A 290 0.41 -11.58 -5.91
CA GLY A 290 0.24 -11.09 -7.28
C GLY A 290 -1.22 -11.17 -7.72
N GLN A 291 -2.14 -11.19 -6.75
CA GLN A 291 -3.56 -11.26 -7.02
C GLN A 291 -4.02 -9.88 -7.43
N GLU A 292 -3.84 -9.63 -8.73
CA GLU A 292 -4.26 -8.39 -9.35
C GLU A 292 -5.68 -8.08 -8.97
N TRP A 293 -6.61 -9.04 -8.87
CA TRP A 293 -8.04 -8.82 -8.55
C TRP A 293 -8.34 -8.09 -7.24
N PHE A 294 -7.39 -7.98 -6.30
CA PHE A 294 -7.59 -7.12 -5.13
C PHE A 294 -7.35 -5.63 -5.46
N TRP A 295 -6.47 -5.31 -6.41
CA TRP A 295 -6.42 -4.02 -7.11
C TRP A 295 -7.49 -3.97 -8.23
N ALA A 296 -7.47 -4.93 -9.14
CA ALA A 296 -8.39 -5.29 -10.21
C ALA A 296 -9.73 -5.87 -9.72
N SER A 297 -10.21 -5.35 -8.60
CA SER A 297 -11.63 -5.19 -8.35
C SER A 297 -12.22 -4.11 -9.28
N ALA A 298 -11.73 -4.09 -10.51
CA ALA A 298 -11.97 -3.14 -11.55
C ALA A 298 -12.63 -3.89 -12.72
N VAL A 299 -13.90 -3.59 -12.97
CA VAL A 299 -14.54 -3.83 -14.26
C VAL A 299 -13.64 -3.34 -15.39
N ASN A 300 -13.19 -4.27 -16.21
CA ASN A 300 -12.45 -4.02 -17.44
C ASN A 300 -13.44 -3.50 -18.50
N ILE A 301 -13.39 -2.21 -18.88
CA ILE A 301 -14.13 -1.69 -20.04
C ILE A 301 -13.18 -1.59 -21.24
N ALA A 302 -12.66 -2.73 -21.68
CA ALA A 302 -12.04 -2.87 -23.00
C ALA A 302 -13.05 -3.23 -24.10
N LEU A 303 -14.36 -3.00 -23.90
CA LEU A 303 -15.40 -3.29 -24.89
C LEU A 303 -16.27 -2.08 -25.27
N TRP A 304 -15.76 -0.85 -25.11
CA TRP A 304 -16.47 0.34 -25.58
C TRP A 304 -15.80 1.00 -26.78
N ASN A 305 -15.62 0.18 -27.82
CA ASN A 305 -15.36 0.69 -29.15
C ASN A 305 -16.07 -0.18 -30.18
N ARG A 306 -17.39 0.04 -30.35
CA ARG A 306 -18.17 -0.19 -31.59
C ARG A 306 -19.61 0.33 -31.40
N ASN A 307 -19.85 1.51 -31.97
CA ASN A 307 -21.10 2.00 -32.59
C ASN A 307 -22.47 1.83 -31.88
N PHE A 308 -23.00 2.95 -31.32
CA PHE A 308 -24.37 3.52 -31.52
C PHE A 308 -25.65 2.64 -31.35
N PRO A 309 -26.87 3.23 -31.30
CA PRO A 309 -27.81 3.19 -30.17
C PRO A 309 -28.89 2.07 -30.22
N ARG A 310 -29.25 1.53 -29.05
CA ARG A 310 -30.63 1.15 -28.64
C ARG A 310 -30.58 0.43 -27.29
N LEU A 311 -31.23 1.03 -26.29
CA LEU A 311 -31.71 0.33 -25.11
C LEU A 311 -32.73 -0.71 -25.56
N ASP A 312 -32.51 -1.97 -25.25
CA ASP A 312 -33.55 -2.84 -24.71
C ASP A 312 -32.94 -4.15 -24.16
N ARG A 313 -33.31 -4.43 -22.91
CA ARG A 313 -33.13 -5.68 -22.14
C ARG A 313 -31.74 -5.97 -21.56
N LEU A 314 -31.56 -5.57 -20.30
CA LEU A 314 -30.64 -6.21 -19.35
C LEU A 314 -31.44 -7.17 -18.46
N HIS A 315 -31.17 -8.46 -18.59
CA HIS A 315 -31.45 -9.44 -17.55
C HIS A 315 -30.32 -9.39 -16.52
N LEU A 316 -30.66 -9.10 -15.26
CA LEU A 316 -29.80 -9.28 -14.10
C LEU A 316 -29.82 -10.77 -13.71
N MET A 317 -28.65 -11.39 -13.67
CA MET A 317 -28.41 -12.56 -12.82
C MET A 317 -27.35 -12.18 -11.79
N ILE A 318 -27.63 -12.62 -10.56
CA ILE A 318 -26.97 -12.42 -9.28
C ILE A 318 -25.46 -12.69 -9.35
#